data_AF-A0A0F6A776-F1
#
_entry.id   AF-A0A0F6A776-F1
#
_cell.length_a   1.000
_cell.length_b   1.000
_cell.length_c   1.000
_cell.angle_alpha   90.00
_cell.angle_beta   90.00
_cell.angle_gamma   90.00
#
_symmetry.space_group_name_H-M   'P 1'
#
loop_
_entity.id
_entity.type
_entity.pdbx_description
1 polymer ?
#
loop_
_entity_poly.entity_id
_entity_poly.type
_entity_poly.pdbx_seq_one_letter_code
_entity_poly.pdbx_strand_id
1 'polypeptide(L)'
;MQIKHNDTLIASIGEVLSSAQVAHFLTANEINLPLDEITFEYSQGEALEARRTAYIVESDPLFMEWQYDQTDTSKQAWLDKVAEIKARYPFPA
;
A
#
# COMPACT_ATOMS: atom_id res chain seq x y z
N MET A 1 -5.30 -3.90 9.59
CA MET A 1 -5.30 -4.37 8.20
C MET A 1 -6.03 -5.70 8.19
N GLN A 2 -7.05 -5.83 7.38
CA GLN A 2 -7.77 -7.07 7.19
C GLN A 2 -7.32 -7.73 5.89
N ILE A 3 -7.09 -9.04 5.94
CA ILE A 3 -6.86 -9.88 4.77
C ILE A 3 -8.15 -10.60 4.48
N LYS A 4 -8.70 -10.41 3.29
CA LYS A 4 -9.93 -11.07 2.83
C LYS A 4 -9.64 -11.94 1.61
N HIS A 5 -10.45 -12.97 1.41
CA HIS A 5 -10.46 -13.80 0.20
C HIS A 5 -11.91 -14.00 -0.21
N ASN A 6 -12.29 -13.58 -1.43
CA ASN A 6 -13.69 -13.60 -1.89
C ASN A 6 -14.68 -13.02 -0.85
N ASP A 7 -14.36 -11.82 -0.34
CA ASP A 7 -15.09 -11.10 0.73
C ASP A 7 -15.12 -11.78 2.13
N THR A 8 -14.55 -12.97 2.27
CA THR A 8 -14.43 -13.66 3.56
C THR A 8 -13.21 -13.17 4.32
N LEU A 9 -13.39 -12.73 5.57
CA LEU A 9 -12.29 -12.34 6.45
C LEU A 9 -11.41 -13.55 6.79
N ILE A 10 -10.13 -13.50 6.41
CA ILE A 10 -9.14 -14.52 6.71
C ILE A 10 -8.37 -14.18 7.99
N ALA A 11 -7.94 -12.92 8.11
CA ALA A 11 -7.19 -12.45 9.27
C ALA A 11 -7.37 -10.94 9.50
N SER A 12 -7.31 -10.54 10.76
CA SER A 12 -7.20 -9.15 11.19
C SER A 12 -5.84 -8.94 11.84
N ILE A 13 -5.03 -8.06 11.23
CA ILE A 13 -3.68 -7.73 11.68
C ILE A 13 -3.69 -6.32 12.23
N GLY A 14 -3.09 -6.10 13.40
CA GLY A 14 -3.06 -4.79 14.06
C GLY A 14 -2.13 -3.75 13.43
N GLU A 15 -1.42 -4.12 12.37
CA GLU A 15 -0.47 -3.27 11.65
C GLU A 15 -0.55 -3.53 10.14
N VAL A 16 -0.08 -2.55 9.36
CA VAL A 16 0.00 -2.67 7.90
C VAL A 16 1.28 -3.40 7.54
N LEU A 17 1.13 -4.62 7.00
CA LEU A 17 2.24 -5.45 6.58
C LEU A 17 2.59 -5.22 5.11
N SER A 18 3.87 -5.39 4.77
CA SER A 18 4.31 -5.48 3.37
C SER A 18 3.87 -6.80 2.73
N SER A 19 3.87 -6.89 1.39
CA SER A 19 3.51 -8.13 0.68
C SER A 19 4.36 -9.34 1.10
N ALA A 20 5.66 -9.13 1.37
CA ALA A 20 6.56 -10.17 1.88
C ALA A 20 6.18 -10.62 3.30
N GLN A 21 5.81 -9.68 4.18
CA GLN A 21 5.37 -9.99 5.53
C GLN A 21 4.02 -10.70 5.54
N VAL A 22 3.10 -10.33 4.64
CA VAL A 22 1.84 -11.05 4.43
C VAL A 22 2.11 -12.48 3.98
N ALA A 23 2.98 -12.69 2.99
CA ALA A 23 3.35 -14.03 2.52
C ALA A 23 3.91 -14.90 3.66
N HIS A 24 4.77 -14.30 4.50
CA HIS A 24 5.31 -14.97 5.67
C HIS A 24 4.21 -15.29 6.69
N PHE A 25 3.30 -14.36 6.96
CA PHE A 25 2.16 -14.56 7.86
C PHE A 25 1.27 -15.72 7.40
N LEU A 26 0.89 -15.76 6.12
CA LEU A 26 0.06 -16.84 5.59
C LEU A 26 0.74 -18.21 5.73
N THR A 27 2.03 -18.27 5.37
CA THR A 27 2.83 -19.50 5.50
C THR A 27 2.95 -19.95 6.96
N ALA A 28 3.22 -19.02 7.89
CA ALA A 28 3.38 -19.31 9.30
C ALA A 28 2.09 -19.81 9.97
N ASN A 29 0.93 -19.44 9.42
CA ASN A 29 -0.40 -19.85 9.91
C ASN A 29 -1.00 -21.00 9.07
N GLU A 30 -0.20 -21.65 8.22
CA GLU A 30 -0.64 -22.77 7.36
C GLU A 30 -1.81 -22.40 6.41
N ILE A 31 -1.94 -21.11 6.07
CA ILE A 31 -2.96 -20.60 5.15
C ILE A 31 -2.44 -20.73 3.72
N ASN A 32 -2.94 -21.70 2.97
CA ASN A 32 -2.55 -21.96 1.58
C ASN A 32 -3.43 -21.18 0.60
N LEU A 33 -3.28 -19.86 0.59
CA LEU A 33 -3.94 -18.96 -0.37
C LEU A 33 -2.88 -18.19 -1.15
N PRO A 34 -2.97 -18.11 -2.48
CA PRO A 34 -2.05 -17.28 -3.25
C PRO A 34 -2.33 -15.80 -3.02
N LEU A 35 -1.28 -14.99 -3.04
CA LEU A 35 -1.36 -13.53 -2.77
C LEU A 35 -2.21 -12.77 -3.77
N ASP A 36 -2.43 -13.31 -4.97
CA ASP A 36 -3.24 -12.67 -6.01
C ASP A 36 -4.76 -12.84 -5.76
N GLU A 37 -5.16 -13.85 -4.97
CA GLU A 37 -6.57 -14.11 -4.65
C GLU A 37 -7.05 -13.38 -3.38
N ILE A 38 -6.12 -12.77 -2.63
CA ILE A 38 -6.46 -12.03 -1.41
C ILE A 38 -6.60 -10.53 -1.68
N THR A 39 -7.47 -9.88 -0.91
CA THR A 39 -7.63 -8.43 -0.91
C THR A 39 -7.32 -7.88 0.47
N PHE A 40 -6.78 -6.66 0.48
CA PHE A 40 -6.45 -5.95 1.71
C PHE A 40 -7.49 -4.85 1.95
N GLU A 41 -8.02 -4.83 3.16
CA GLU A 41 -8.87 -3.74 3.64
C GLU A 41 -8.19 -3.05 4.81
N TYR A 42 -8.20 -1.72 4.78
CA TYR A 42 -7.54 -0.89 5.77
C TYR A 42 -8.58 -0.03 6.45
N SER A 43 -8.48 0.13 7.77
CA SER A 43 -9.20 1.24 8.40
C SER A 43 -8.65 2.57 7.89
N GLN A 44 -9.43 3.64 8.01
CA GLN A 44 -9.01 4.96 7.55
C GLN A 44 -7.70 5.42 8.20
N GLY A 45 -7.52 5.15 9.50
CA GLY A 45 -6.29 5.49 10.24
C GLY A 45 -5.08 4.73 9.70
N GLU A 46 -5.20 3.42 9.51
CA GLU A 46 -4.12 2.59 8.99
C GLU A 46 -3.72 2.99 7.57
N ALA A 47 -4.71 3.23 6.70
CA ALA A 47 -4.44 3.67 5.34
C ALA A 47 -3.78 5.06 5.32
N LEU A 48 -4.17 5.96 6.22
CA LEU A 48 -3.57 7.28 6.33
C LEU A 48 -2.11 7.21 6.78
N GLU A 49 -1.80 6.39 7.80
CA GLU A 49 -0.44 6.20 8.29
C GLU A 49 0.45 5.52 7.24
N ALA A 50 -0.05 4.48 6.57
CA ALA A 50 0.67 3.79 5.50
C ALA A 50 0.98 4.73 4.32
N ARG A 51 0.00 5.53 3.88
CA ARG A 51 0.21 6.55 2.84
C ARG A 51 1.23 7.59 3.27
N ARG A 52 1.16 8.08 4.52
CA ARG A 52 2.11 9.08 5.04
C ARG A 52 3.55 8.57 4.94
N THR A 53 3.81 7.35 5.41
CA THR A 53 5.14 6.74 5.34
C THR A 53 5.58 6.54 3.89
N ALA A 54 4.70 6.04 3.03
CA ALA A 54 5.00 5.82 1.62
C ALA A 54 5.28 7.13 0.87
N TYR A 55 4.57 8.22 1.18
CA TYR A 55 4.86 9.53 0.57
C TYR A 55 6.27 9.99 0.93
N ILE A 56 6.63 9.96 2.22
CA ILE A 56 7.95 10.39 2.71
C ILE A 56 9.09 9.64 2.01
N VAL A 57 8.91 8.33 1.80
CA VAL A 57 9.97 7.46 1.27
C VAL A 57 9.98 7.43 -0.26
N GLU A 58 8.81 7.37 -0.90
CA GLU A 58 8.70 7.05 -2.33
C GLU A 58 8.31 8.26 -3.19
N SER A 59 7.48 9.20 -2.68
CA SER A 59 6.90 10.28 -3.48
C SER A 59 7.55 11.64 -3.25
N ASP A 60 7.90 11.98 -2.02
CA ASP A 60 8.49 13.27 -1.66
C ASP A 60 9.84 13.53 -2.37
N PRO A 61 10.73 12.53 -2.55
CA PRO A 61 11.95 12.73 -3.35
C PRO A 61 11.66 13.11 -4.81
N LEU A 62 10.63 12.52 -5.42
CA LEU A 62 10.22 12.83 -6.80
C LEU A 62 9.62 14.23 -6.90
N PHE A 63 8.87 14.65 -5.89
CA PHE A 63 8.37 16.02 -5.81
C PHE A 63 9.54 17.01 -5.72
N MET A 64 10.55 16.74 -4.89
CA MET A 64 11.74 17.60 -4.79
C MET A 64 12.52 17.68 -6.11
N GLU A 65 12.68 16.56 -6.82
CA GLU A 65 13.28 16.53 -8.16
C GLU A 65 12.49 17.42 -9.13
N TRP A 66 11.15 17.25 -9.19
CA TRP A 66 10.31 18.10 -10.01
C TRP A 66 10.39 19.58 -9.64
N GLN A 67 10.47 19.94 -8.36
CA GLN A 67 10.62 21.34 -7.94
C GLN A 67 11.91 21.98 -8.47
N TYR A 68 12.97 21.19 -8.64
CA TYR A 68 14.25 21.64 -9.19
C TYR A 68 14.26 21.65 -10.72
N ASP A 69 13.95 20.52 -11.35
CA ASP A 69 14.05 20.34 -12.81
C ASP A 69 12.89 20.97 -13.58
N GLN A 70 11.71 21.06 -12.96
CA GLN A 70 10.48 21.67 -13.51
C GLN A 70 10.03 21.13 -14.86
N THR A 71 10.37 19.87 -15.16
CA THR A 71 9.93 19.19 -16.38
C THR A 71 8.58 18.49 -16.21
N ASP A 72 7.83 18.34 -17.31
CA ASP A 72 6.60 17.54 -17.32
C ASP A 72 6.86 16.07 -16.98
N THR A 73 8.02 15.53 -17.37
CA THR A 73 8.41 14.15 -17.06
C THR A 73 8.57 13.93 -15.56
N SER A 74 9.30 14.79 -14.85
CA SER A 74 9.48 14.67 -13.40
C SER A 74 8.16 14.89 -12.65
N LYS A 75 7.30 15.80 -13.14
CA LYS A 75 5.95 16.00 -12.61
C LYS A 75 5.10 14.73 -12.74
N GLN A 76 5.13 14.12 -13.93
CA GLN A 76 4.35 12.92 -14.22
C GLN A 76 4.83 11.76 -13.34
N ALA A 77 6.14 11.55 -13.21
CA ALA A 77 6.72 10.54 -12.32
C ALA A 77 6.24 10.68 -10.86
N TRP A 78 6.19 11.91 -10.34
CA TRP A 78 5.64 12.19 -9.01
C TRP A 78 4.14 11.83 -8.92
N LEU A 79 3.33 12.28 -9.88
CA LEU A 79 1.88 12.03 -9.88
C LEU A 79 1.56 10.54 -10.00
N ASP A 80 2.27 9.81 -10.85
CA ASP A 80 2.15 8.36 -10.98
C ASP A 80 2.47 7.65 -9.66
N LYS A 81 3.54 8.07 -8.97
CA LYS A 81 3.88 7.48 -7.67
C LYS A 81 2.81 7.77 -6.61
N VAL A 82 2.26 8.99 -6.58
CA VAL A 82 1.13 9.31 -5.69
C VAL A 82 -0.08 8.44 -6.00
N ALA A 83 -0.40 8.23 -7.28
CA ALA A 83 -1.52 7.38 -7.68
C ALA A 83 -1.30 5.91 -7.27
N GLU A 84 -0.09 5.39 -7.48
CA GLU A 84 0.30 4.04 -7.06
C GLU A 84 0.17 3.86 -5.54
N ILE A 85 0.66 4.80 -4.73
CA ILE A 85 0.54 4.77 -3.26
C ILE A 85 -0.93 4.76 -2.83
N LYS A 86 -1.77 5.57 -3.47
CA LYS A 86 -3.21 5.63 -3.17
C LYS A 86 -3.92 4.33 -3.53
N ALA A 87 -3.54 3.69 -4.64
CA ALA A 87 -4.07 2.40 -5.06
C ALA A 87 -3.59 1.27 -4.14
N ARG A 88 -2.35 1.33 -3.64
CA ARG A 88 -1.78 0.36 -2.69
C ARG A 88 -2.47 0.41 -1.33
N TYR A 89 -2.85 1.61 -0.88
CA TYR A 89 -3.53 1.82 0.41
C TYR A 89 -4.86 2.58 0.20
N PRO A 90 -5.91 1.94 -0.34
CA PRO A 90 -7.19 2.60 -0.54
C PRO A 90 -7.80 3.01 0.80
N PHE A 91 -8.57 4.09 0.79
CA PHE A 91 -9.42 4.43 1.93
C PHE A 91 -10.67 3.55 1.90
N PRO A 92 -11.21 3.16 3.07
CA PRO A 92 -12.48 2.46 3.13
C PRO A 92 -13.57 3.33 2.51
N ALA A 93 -14.52 2.68 1.82
CA ALA A 93 -15.68 3.33 1.19
C ALA A 93 -16.69 3.85 2.22
#